data_AF-A0ABD2XAR4-F1
#
_entry.id   AF-A0ABD2XAR4-F1
#
_cell.length_a   1.000
_cell.length_b   1.000
_cell.length_c   1.000
_cell.angle_alpha   90.00
_cell.angle_beta   90.00
_cell.angle_gamma   90.00
#
_symmetry.space_group_name_H-M   'P 1'
#
loop_
_entity.id
_entity.type
_entity.pdbx_description
1 polymer ?
#
loop_
_entity_poly.entity_id
_entity_poly.type
_entity_poly.pdbx_seq_one_letter_code
_entity_poly.pdbx_strand_id
1 'polypeptide(L)'
;MSYHLTQLLTGYGYFRHHSQRYDNNASARCPVCPDKTENAEHVFFHCPRFEPEREVLQAQIGDRTEPENIVRLMLRDRSNWNAVSNFAKTVITRLRQETNVQQDQGR
;
A
#
# COMPACT_ATOMS: atom_id res chain seq x y z
N MET A 1 4.57 -16.67 -1.81
CA MET A 1 3.87 -15.56 -1.14
C MET A 1 4.89 -14.66 -0.48
N SER A 2 4.78 -13.35 -0.63
CA SER A 2 5.63 -12.40 0.09
C SER A 2 4.83 -11.74 1.22
N TYR A 3 5.49 -11.35 2.32
CA TYR A 3 4.79 -10.70 3.44
C TYR A 3 4.06 -9.42 3.01
N HIS A 4 4.56 -8.70 2.00
CA HIS A 4 3.94 -7.49 1.45
C HIS A 4 2.52 -7.74 0.92
N LEU A 5 2.29 -8.90 0.29
CA LEU A 5 0.96 -9.26 -0.22
C LEU A 5 -0.02 -9.48 0.94
N THR A 6 0.44 -10.09 2.03
CA THR A 6 -0.37 -10.20 3.26
C THR A 6 -0.73 -8.82 3.81
N GLN A 7 0.19 -7.86 3.76
CA GLN A 7 -0.09 -6.48 4.24
C GLN A 7 -1.13 -5.76 3.39
N LEU A 8 -1.16 -6.03 2.07
CA LEU A 8 -2.23 -5.58 1.19
C LEU A 8 -3.57 -6.20 1.57
N LEU A 9 -3.62 -7.53 1.72
CA LEU A 9 -4.87 -8.26 1.91
C LEU A 9 -5.48 -8.09 3.31
N THR A 10 -4.65 -7.91 4.33
CA THR A 10 -5.10 -7.80 5.73
C THR A 10 -5.16 -6.35 6.23
N GLY A 11 -4.54 -5.42 5.50
CA GLY A 11 -4.37 -4.03 5.92
C GLY A 11 -3.43 -3.82 7.11
N TYR A 12 -2.77 -4.87 7.61
CA TYR A 12 -1.77 -4.79 8.68
C TYR A 12 -0.37 -4.58 8.10
N GLY A 13 0.33 -3.52 8.50
CA GLY A 13 1.67 -3.23 7.96
C GLY A 13 2.20 -1.86 8.31
N TYR A 14 3.10 -1.36 7.44
CA TYR A 14 3.79 -0.08 7.58
C TYR A 14 2.93 1.11 7.16
N PHE A 15 1.76 1.26 7.77
CA PHE A 15 0.84 2.38 7.54
C PHE A 15 0.89 3.32 8.74
N ARG A 16 0.95 4.64 8.53
CA ARG A 16 1.00 5.60 9.65
C ARG A 16 -0.16 5.48 10.63
N HIS A 17 -1.33 5.03 10.18
CA HIS A 17 -2.45 4.72 11.08
C HIS A 17 -2.08 3.72 12.19
N HIS A 18 -1.20 2.76 11.89
CA HIS A 18 -0.72 1.81 12.89
C HIS A 18 0.36 2.41 13.79
N SER A 19 1.19 3.33 13.28
CA SER A 19 2.22 4.01 14.08
C SER A 19 1.62 4.97 15.12
N GLN A 20 0.52 5.65 14.81
CA GLN A 20 -0.16 6.54 15.77
C GLN A 20 -0.66 5.80 17.02
N ARG A 21 -0.92 4.49 16.93
CA ARG A 21 -1.28 3.68 18.12
C ARG A 21 -0.16 3.59 19.15
N TYR A 22 1.10 3.78 18.75
CA TYR A 22 2.27 3.58 19.60
C TYR A 22 3.09 4.86 19.83
N ASP A 23 2.85 5.91 19.03
CA ASP A 23 3.50 7.21 19.17
C ASP A 23 2.47 8.34 19.07
N ASN A 24 2.26 9.05 20.18
CA ASN A 24 1.30 10.14 20.29
C ASN A 24 1.68 11.39 19.47
N ASN A 25 2.94 11.49 19.03
CA ASN A 25 3.40 12.55 18.12
C ASN A 25 3.30 12.15 16.64
N ALA A 26 3.01 10.88 16.33
CA ALA A 26 2.91 10.42 14.96
C ALA A 26 1.53 10.76 14.36
N SER A 27 1.54 11.52 13.26
CA SER A 27 0.33 11.77 12.47
C SER A 27 -0.01 10.53 11.63
N ALA A 28 -1.25 10.05 11.75
CA ALA A 28 -1.79 9.01 10.88
C ALA A 28 -2.16 9.50 9.46
N ARG A 29 -1.99 10.80 9.17
CA ARG A 29 -2.35 11.40 7.89
C ARG A 29 -1.36 11.02 6.80
N CYS A 30 -1.85 10.86 5.58
CA CYS A 30 -1.00 10.70 4.41
C CYS A 30 -0.24 12.02 4.14
N PRO A 31 1.07 11.98 3.85
CA PRO A 31 1.84 13.19 3.58
C PRO A 31 1.42 13.91 2.28
N VAL A 32 0.82 13.17 1.33
CA VAL A 32 0.34 13.70 0.04
C VAL A 32 -1.16 13.98 0.05
N CYS A 33 -1.91 13.36 0.97
CA CYS A 33 -3.36 13.54 1.13
C CYS A 33 -3.68 13.92 2.57
N PRO A 34 -3.56 15.21 2.95
CA PRO A 34 -3.64 15.65 4.33
C PRO A 34 -5.01 15.39 5.00
N ASP A 35 -6.06 15.23 4.19
CA ASP A 35 -7.42 14.91 4.61
C ASP A 35 -7.69 13.40 4.77
N LYS A 36 -6.73 12.56 4.36
CA LYS A 36 -6.85 11.09 4.39
C LYS A 36 -5.90 10.47 5.41
N THR A 37 -6.41 9.48 6.13
CA THR A 37 -5.59 8.57 6.92
C THR A 37 -4.79 7.66 5.99
N GLU A 38 -3.49 7.53 6.22
CA GLU A 38 -2.66 6.55 5.52
C GLU A 38 -2.95 5.15 6.08
N ASN A 39 -3.96 4.49 5.53
CA ASN A 39 -4.28 3.08 5.73
C ASN A 39 -4.05 2.29 4.43
N ALA A 40 -4.18 0.96 4.47
CA ALA A 40 -3.94 0.11 3.31
C ALA A 40 -4.86 0.42 2.12
N GLU A 41 -6.15 0.63 2.38
CA GLU A 41 -7.12 0.92 1.33
C GLU A 41 -6.77 2.22 0.59
N HIS A 42 -6.52 3.29 1.33
CA HIS A 42 -6.07 4.55 0.76
C HIS A 42 -4.77 4.35 -0.04
N VAL A 43 -3.76 3.73 0.56
CA VAL A 43 -2.45 3.52 -0.08
C VAL A 43 -2.57 2.73 -1.40
N PHE A 44 -3.27 1.60 -1.39
CA PHE A 44 -3.29 0.66 -2.51
C PHE A 44 -4.34 0.96 -3.56
N PHE A 45 -5.32 1.82 -3.30
CA PHE A 45 -6.41 2.06 -4.25
C PHE A 45 -6.66 3.55 -4.55
N HIS A 46 -6.23 4.48 -3.70
CA HIS A 46 -6.63 5.89 -3.83
C HIS A 46 -5.48 6.91 -3.79
N CYS A 47 -4.34 6.56 -3.19
CA CYS A 47 -3.28 7.52 -2.90
C CYS A 47 -2.54 7.92 -4.20
N PRO A 48 -2.52 9.21 -4.57
CA PRO A 48 -1.81 9.70 -5.76
C PRO A 48 -0.31 9.38 -5.73
N ARG A 49 0.29 9.23 -4.54
CA ARG A 49 1.70 8.82 -4.36
C ARG A 49 2.04 7.53 -5.11
N PHE A 50 1.06 6.63 -5.24
CA PHE A 50 1.21 5.31 -5.86
C PHE A 50 0.34 5.13 -7.11
N GLU A 51 -0.16 6.23 -7.68
CA GLU A 51 -0.90 6.21 -8.94
C GLU A 51 -0.08 5.60 -10.09
N PRO A 52 1.20 5.96 -10.30
CA PRO A 52 1.99 5.37 -11.40
C PRO A 52 2.12 3.85 -11.28
N GLU A 53 2.39 3.33 -10.08
CA GLU A 53 2.48 1.90 -9.84
C GLU A 53 1.13 1.19 -10.02
N ARG A 54 0.02 1.88 -9.72
CA ARG A 54 -1.34 1.37 -9.89
C ARG A 54 -1.75 1.34 -11.36
N GLU A 55 -1.40 2.36 -12.15
CA GLU A 55 -1.64 2.42 -13.59
C GLU A 55 -0.93 1.27 -14.31
N VAL A 56 0.35 1.01 -13.96
CA VAL A 56 1.11 -0.12 -14.51
C VAL A 56 0.42 -1.45 -14.18
N LEU A 57 -0.05 -1.62 -12.94
CA LEU A 57 -0.78 -2.82 -12.53
C LEU A 57 -2.08 -2.99 -13.33
N GLN A 58 -2.88 -1.93 -13.46
CA GLN A 58 -4.16 -1.96 -14.15
C GLN A 58 -3.99 -2.20 -15.66
N ALA A 59 -2.96 -1.63 -16.28
CA ALA A 59 -2.61 -1.89 -17.66
C ALA A 59 -2.21 -3.38 -17.87
N GLN A 60 -1.48 -3.97 -16.94
CA GLN A 60 -1.10 -5.39 -17.01
C GLN A 60 -2.29 -6.34 -16.80
N ILE A 61 -3.19 -6.01 -15.88
CA ILE A 61 -4.39 -6.82 -15.60
C ILE A 61 -5.47 -6.62 -16.68
N GLY A 62 -5.50 -5.46 -17.33
CA GLY A 62 -6.56 -5.06 -18.26
C GLY A 62 -7.90 -4.76 -17.58
N ASP A 63 -7.88 -4.43 -16.29
CA ASP A 63 -9.07 -4.17 -15.48
C ASP A 63 -8.73 -3.16 -14.37
N ARG A 64 -9.75 -2.47 -13.84
CA ARG A 64 -9.57 -1.59 -12.68
C ARG A 64 -9.39 -2.43 -11.43
N THR A 65 -8.40 -2.06 -10.63
CA THR A 65 -8.12 -2.70 -9.35
C THR A 65 -8.82 -1.95 -8.22
N GLU A 66 -9.72 -2.65 -7.54
CA GLU A 66 -10.54 -2.12 -6.44
C GLU A 66 -10.45 -3.09 -5.24
N PRO A 67 -10.68 -2.61 -4.00
CA PRO A 67 -10.63 -3.46 -2.80
C PRO A 67 -11.49 -4.72 -2.92
N GLU A 68 -12.67 -4.60 -3.52
CA GLU A 68 -13.69 -5.65 -3.64
C GLU A 68 -13.32 -6.70 -4.70
N ASN A 69 -12.49 -6.33 -5.68
CA ASN A 69 -12.25 -7.15 -6.85
C ASN A 69 -10.81 -7.72 -6.92
N ILE A 70 -9.87 -7.18 -6.13
CA ILE A 70 -8.44 -7.48 -6.27
C ILE A 70 -8.13 -8.98 -6.11
N VAL A 71 -8.76 -9.65 -5.14
CA VAL A 71 -8.57 -11.10 -4.93
C VAL A 71 -9.12 -11.89 -6.11
N ARG A 72 -10.28 -11.49 -6.64
CA ARG A 72 -10.87 -12.13 -7.83
C ARG A 72 -9.95 -11.98 -9.05
N LEU A 73 -9.35 -10.80 -9.25
CA LEU A 73 -8.40 -10.54 -10.32
C LEU A 73 -7.14 -11.41 -10.18
N MET A 74 -6.60 -11.52 -8.97
CA MET A 74 -5.45 -12.37 -8.68
C MET A 74 -5.70 -13.86 -8.98
N LEU A 75 -6.93 -14.34 -8.72
CA LEU A 75 -7.29 -15.74 -8.92
C LEU A 75 -7.57 -16.10 -10.39
N ARG A 76 -7.65 -15.12 -11.31
CA ARG A 76 -7.86 -15.40 -12.74
C ARG A 76 -6.70 -16.21 -13.33
N ASP A 77 -5.47 -15.85 -13.01
CA ASP A 77 -4.27 -16.54 -13.47
C ASP A 77 -3.02 -16.17 -12.66
N ARG A 78 -1.94 -16.92 -12.90
CA ARG A 78 -0.66 -16.72 -12.21
C ARG A 78 0.04 -15.40 -12.57
N SER A 79 -0.19 -14.86 -13.76
CA SER A 79 0.38 -13.57 -14.18
C SER A 79 -0.21 -12.44 -13.33
N ASN A 80 -1.54 -12.41 -13.17
CA ASN A 80 -2.23 -11.44 -12.33
C ASN A 80 -1.81 -11.55 -10.87
N TRP A 81 -1.70 -12.78 -10.36
CA TRP A 81 -1.17 -13.01 -9.02
C TRP A 81 0.21 -12.38 -8.82
N ASN A 82 1.13 -12.61 -9.78
CA ASN A 82 2.47 -12.07 -9.72
C ASN A 82 2.48 -10.54 -9.85
N ALA A 83 1.64 -9.98 -10.72
CA ALA A 83 1.50 -8.53 -10.90
C ALA A 83 1.09 -7.85 -9.60
N VAL A 84 0.03 -8.34 -8.95
CA VAL A 84 -0.44 -7.79 -7.66
C VAL A 84 0.59 -8.00 -6.56
N SER A 85 1.25 -9.16 -6.51
CA SER A 85 2.32 -9.41 -5.52
C SER A 85 3.51 -8.47 -5.69
N ASN A 86 3.89 -8.14 -6.93
CA ASN A 86 4.97 -7.20 -7.21
C ASN A 86 4.58 -5.76 -6.88
N PHE A 87 3.37 -5.36 -7.26
CA PHE A 87 2.80 -4.07 -6.87
C PHE A 87 2.80 -3.88 -5.34
N ALA A 88 2.29 -4.87 -4.60
CA ALA A 88 2.29 -4.87 -3.14
C ALA A 88 3.71 -4.72 -2.57
N LYS A 89 4.69 -5.44 -3.14
CA LYS A 89 6.09 -5.34 -2.74
C LYS A 89 6.65 -3.94 -2.94
N THR A 90 6.42 -3.33 -4.10
CA THR A 90 6.92 -1.97 -4.41
C THR A 90 6.38 -0.94 -3.43
N VAL A 91 5.06 -0.91 -3.25
CA VAL A 91 4.38 0.07 -2.39
C VAL A 91 4.82 -0.07 -0.93
N ILE A 92 4.82 -1.28 -0.39
CA ILE A 92 5.22 -1.52 1.00
C ILE A 92 6.71 -1.24 1.24
N THR A 93 7.59 -1.57 0.28
CA THR A 93 9.02 -1.27 0.41
C THR A 93 9.27 0.23 0.51
N ARG A 94 8.57 1.02 -0.31
CA ARG A 94 8.64 2.48 -0.30
C ARG A 94 8.11 3.06 1.01
N LEU A 95 6.95 2.59 1.48
CA LEU A 95 6.41 2.97 2.80
C LEU A 95 7.39 2.70 3.95
N ARG A 96 8.03 1.52 3.95
CA ARG A 96 8.99 1.14 4.98
C ARG A 96 10.22 2.06 4.99
N GLN A 97 10.74 2.39 3.81
CA GLN A 97 11.86 3.32 3.68
C GLN A 97 11.51 4.71 4.25
N GLU A 98 10.32 5.22 3.92
CA GLU A 98 9.85 6.52 4.43
C GLU A 98 9.63 6.51 5.95
N THR A 99 9.14 5.39 6.50
CA THR A 99 8.92 5.24 7.95
C THR A 99 10.24 5.19 8.71
N ASN A 100 11.24 4.47 8.20
CA ASN A 100 12.57 4.40 8.82
C ASN A 100 13.25 5.78 8.88
N VAL A 101 13.11 6.59 7.82
CA VAL A 101 13.68 7.95 7.78
C VAL A 101 13.04 8.87 8.83
N GLN A 102 11.74 8.72 9.11
CA GLN A 102 11.07 9.50 10.17
C GLN A 102 11.49 9.07 11.57
N GLN A 103 11.85 7.81 11.78
CA GLN A 103 12.34 7.32 13.07
C GLN A 103 13.76 7.83 13.36
N ASP A 104 14.62 7.96 12.34
CA ASP A 104 15.99 8.48 12.50
C ASP A 104 16.04 10.02 12.63
N GLN A 105 15.08 10.76 12.08
CA GLN A 105 15.01 12.23 12.21
C GLN A 105 14.41 12.71 13.54
N GLY A 106 13.86 11.80 14.36
CA GLY A 106 13.25 12.10 15.65
C GLY A 106 14.10 11.74 16.88
N ARG A 107 15.39 11.42 16.70
CA ARG A 107 16.30 11.01 17.79
C ARG A 107 17.39 12.05 18.07
#